data_AF-G4TBN5-F1
#
_entry.id   AF-G4TBN5-F1
#
_cell.length_a   1.000
_cell.length_b   1.000
_cell.length_c   1.000
_cell.angle_alpha   90.00
_cell.angle_beta   90.00
_cell.angle_gamma   90.00
#
_symmetry.space_group_name_H-M   'P 1'
#
loop_
_entity.id
_entity.type
_entity.pdbx_description
1 polymer ?
#
loop_
_entity_poly.entity_id
_entity_poly.type
_entity_poly.pdbx_seq_one_letter_code
_entity_poly.pdbx_strand_id
1 'polypeptide(L)'
;MLPFLLPNHSLGANGTLRHVSKALKRASRIRCIDQRVAIPSSSRNFASEADEAGEDESSEIQTPVERSGEHLRWLRSHEGQSFRRPREDGPNWLGGSVPFPLNPSFKPPPPITDKLRTEIFNKHLEKGKTEEELSSEYKLGINRIRAILRLKKLEQLWVMVRVEAVSLYVMSPND
;
A
#
# COMPACT_ATOMS: atom_id res chain seq x y z
N MET A 1 -36.61 5.34 54.82
CA MET A 1 -37.67 6.32 54.50
C MET A 1 -37.24 7.69 55.00
N LEU A 2 -36.81 8.57 54.09
CA LEU A 2 -37.25 9.96 53.90
C LEU A 2 -36.49 10.52 52.66
N PRO A 3 -37.11 11.37 51.82
CA PRO A 3 -36.66 11.72 50.47
C PRO A 3 -36.10 13.16 50.40
N PHE A 4 -35.89 13.68 49.17
CA PHE A 4 -35.53 15.07 48.80
C PHE A 4 -34.01 15.37 48.83
N LEU A 5 -33.36 16.09 47.91
CA LEU A 5 -33.79 17.09 46.94
C LEU A 5 -32.67 17.27 45.87
N LEU A 6 -33.02 17.31 44.58
CA LEU A 6 -32.16 17.87 43.52
C LEU A 6 -32.29 19.40 43.53
N PRO A 7 -31.22 20.14 43.20
CA PRO A 7 -31.37 21.48 42.63
C PRO A 7 -30.98 21.50 41.15
N ASN A 8 -31.94 21.91 40.33
CA ASN A 8 -31.73 22.46 38.99
C ASN A 8 -31.08 23.85 39.11
N HIS A 9 -30.13 24.16 38.21
CA HIS A 9 -29.82 25.53 37.85
C HIS A 9 -29.78 25.65 36.33
N SER A 10 -30.42 26.72 35.87
CA SER A 10 -30.77 26.97 34.49
C SER A 10 -29.95 28.12 33.92
N LEU A 11 -29.82 28.12 32.59
CA LEU A 11 -29.73 29.26 31.68
C LEU A 11 -28.39 30.01 31.53
N GLY A 12 -28.00 30.12 30.26
CA GLY A 12 -26.93 30.95 29.69
C GLY A 12 -26.61 30.41 28.28
N ALA A 13 -27.51 30.49 27.31
CA ALA A 13 -27.78 31.66 26.44
C ALA A 13 -26.56 32.13 25.62
N ASN A 14 -26.74 32.07 24.30
CA ASN A 14 -26.14 32.90 23.24
C ASN A 14 -24.82 32.43 22.60
N GLY A 15 -24.87 32.10 21.30
CA GLY A 15 -23.64 31.90 20.52
C GLY A 15 -23.76 31.34 19.10
N THR A 16 -24.55 31.99 18.24
CA THR A 16 -24.33 32.08 16.78
C THR A 16 -24.48 30.83 15.91
N LEU A 17 -25.66 30.73 15.29
CA LEU A 17 -25.90 30.10 13.98
C LEU A 17 -24.96 30.72 12.92
N ARG A 18 -24.10 29.89 12.32
CA ARG A 18 -23.55 30.16 10.98
C ARG A 18 -24.03 29.08 10.02
N HIS A 19 -25.12 29.40 9.34
CA HIS A 19 -25.45 28.83 8.05
C HIS A 19 -24.37 29.24 7.04
N VAL A 20 -23.72 28.27 6.42
CA VAL A 20 -23.04 28.47 5.13
C VAL A 20 -23.57 27.42 4.17
N SER A 21 -24.38 27.92 3.25
CA SER A 21 -25.00 27.18 2.17
C SER A 21 -24.01 26.97 1.03
N LYS A 22 -23.93 25.72 0.57
CA LYS A 22 -23.74 25.25 -0.82
C LYS A 22 -22.44 25.62 -1.56
N ALA A 23 -21.69 24.58 -1.96
CA ALA A 23 -21.41 24.30 -3.37
C ALA A 23 -20.82 22.89 -3.54
N LEU A 24 -21.63 21.97 -4.09
CA LEU A 24 -21.15 20.77 -4.75
C LEU A 24 -20.35 21.19 -6.00
N LYS A 25 -19.10 20.76 -6.10
CA LYS A 25 -18.46 20.51 -7.40
C LYS A 25 -17.87 19.11 -7.39
N ARG A 26 -18.58 18.18 -8.01
CA ARG A 26 -18.04 16.93 -8.54
C ARG A 26 -16.96 17.30 -9.57
N ALA A 27 -15.74 16.82 -9.36
CA ALA A 27 -14.81 16.55 -10.44
C ALA A 27 -13.86 15.44 -10.02
N SER A 28 -14.14 14.26 -10.56
CA SER A 28 -13.30 13.09 -10.56
C SER A 28 -11.99 13.40 -11.29
N ARG A 29 -10.86 13.36 -10.60
CA ARG A 29 -9.60 12.88 -11.16
C ARG A 29 -8.64 12.56 -10.03
N ILE A 30 -8.45 11.26 -9.80
CA ILE A 30 -7.24 10.75 -9.15
C ILE A 30 -6.08 11.33 -9.96
N ARG A 31 -5.42 12.35 -9.42
CA ARG A 31 -4.10 12.72 -9.91
C ARG A 31 -3.17 11.64 -9.39
N CYS A 32 -2.69 10.82 -10.31
CA CYS A 32 -1.43 10.11 -10.16
C CYS A 32 -0.46 11.03 -9.40
N ILE A 33 0.14 10.52 -8.34
CA ILE A 33 1.27 11.19 -7.70
C ILE A 33 2.33 11.32 -8.79
N ASP A 34 2.52 12.57 -9.20
CA ASP A 34 3.54 13.02 -10.15
C ASP A 34 4.90 12.58 -9.61
N GLN A 35 5.61 11.77 -10.40
CA GLN A 35 7.00 11.41 -10.18
C GLN A 35 7.88 12.65 -10.37
N ARG A 36 7.89 13.53 -9.37
CA ARG A 36 8.81 14.67 -9.28
C ARG A 36 9.62 14.70 -7.99
N VAL A 37 9.84 13.54 -7.38
CA VAL A 37 11.07 13.34 -6.61
C VAL A 37 12.04 12.65 -7.57
N ALA A 38 12.63 13.47 -8.44
CA ALA A 38 13.81 13.07 -9.20
C ALA A 38 14.88 12.71 -8.16
N ILE A 39 15.14 11.41 -8.01
CA ILE A 39 16.38 10.95 -7.39
C ILE A 39 17.48 11.51 -8.29
N PRO A 40 18.38 12.38 -7.80
CA PRO A 40 19.50 12.81 -8.63
C PRO A 40 20.30 11.55 -8.97
N SER A 41 20.36 11.24 -10.27
CA SER A 41 21.26 10.22 -10.80
C SER A 41 22.62 10.43 -10.16
N SER A 42 23.05 9.44 -9.38
CA SER A 42 24.39 9.37 -8.80
C SER A 42 25.38 9.06 -9.91
N SER A 43 25.52 9.98 -10.86
CA SER A 43 26.65 10.12 -11.74
C SER A 43 27.37 11.36 -11.26
N ARG A 44 27.97 11.26 -10.07
CA ARG A 44 29.01 12.21 -9.68
C ARG A 44 30.22 11.87 -10.55
N ASN A 45 30.31 12.63 -11.62
CA ASN A 45 31.50 12.86 -12.41
C ASN A 45 32.71 13.00 -11.49
N PHE A 46 33.62 12.05 -11.54
CA PHE A 46 35.00 12.23 -11.16
C PHE A 46 35.73 12.64 -12.44
N ALA A 47 35.88 13.94 -12.64
CA ALA A 47 36.81 14.58 -13.56
C ALA A 47 37.43 15.74 -12.76
N SER A 48 38.73 15.99 -12.72
CA SER A 48 39.85 15.74 -13.65
C SER A 48 41.14 15.47 -12.87
N GLU A 49 42.16 14.90 -13.52
CA GLU A 49 43.42 15.61 -13.80
C GLU A 49 44.17 14.86 -14.91
N ALA A 50 44.91 15.62 -15.73
CA ALA A 50 45.53 15.30 -17.01
C ALA A 50 46.54 14.13 -17.00
N ASP A 51 46.67 13.40 -18.12
CA ASP A 51 47.87 13.48 -18.96
C ASP A 51 47.83 12.57 -20.22
N GLU A 52 48.25 13.18 -21.33
CA GLU A 52 48.95 12.68 -22.52
C GLU A 52 48.28 11.71 -23.54
N ALA A 53 48.09 12.28 -24.73
CA ALA A 53 48.24 11.73 -26.08
C ALA A 53 47.87 10.26 -26.35
N GLY A 54 46.68 10.05 -26.92
CA GLY A 54 46.30 8.83 -27.63
C GLY A 54 45.53 9.20 -28.90
N GLU A 55 46.01 8.68 -30.03
CA GLU A 55 45.58 8.99 -31.39
C GLU A 55 44.10 8.64 -31.64
N ASP A 56 43.51 9.47 -32.51
CA ASP A 56 42.10 9.55 -32.88
C ASP A 56 41.67 8.33 -33.73
N GLU A 57 41.23 7.25 -33.09
CA GLU A 57 40.39 6.24 -33.72
C GLU A 57 38.93 6.55 -33.39
N SER A 58 38.27 7.17 -34.38
CA SER A 58 36.84 7.45 -34.41
C SER A 58 36.03 6.16 -34.23
N SER A 59 35.73 5.77 -32.99
CA SER A 59 34.71 4.76 -32.72
C SER A 59 33.37 5.31 -33.19
N GLU A 60 32.90 4.86 -34.36
CA GLU A 60 31.55 5.08 -34.84
C GLU A 60 30.57 4.94 -33.67
N ILE A 61 29.92 6.05 -33.31
CA ILE A 61 28.73 6.01 -32.47
C ILE A 61 27.71 5.23 -33.29
N GLN A 62 27.61 3.92 -33.01
CA GLN A 62 26.55 3.09 -33.56
C GLN A 62 25.25 3.79 -33.22
N THR A 63 24.54 4.21 -34.27
CA THR A 63 23.16 4.66 -34.18
C THR A 63 22.33 3.61 -33.43
N PRO A 64 21.18 3.96 -32.82
CA PRO A 64 20.30 2.99 -32.16
C PRO A 64 19.70 1.98 -33.16
N VAL A 65 20.53 1.06 -33.65
CA VAL A 65 20.18 -0.06 -34.51
C VAL A 65 19.34 -1.00 -33.66
N GLU A 66 18.02 -0.95 -33.84
CA GLU A 66 17.10 -2.07 -34.00
C GLU A 66 17.34 -3.37 -33.19
N ARG A 67 17.91 -3.31 -31.99
CA ARG A 67 17.89 -4.40 -30.99
C ARG A 67 16.48 -4.62 -30.41
N SER A 68 15.45 -4.08 -31.06
CA SER A 68 14.07 -4.01 -30.57
C SER A 68 13.33 -5.35 -30.65
N GLY A 69 13.86 -6.35 -31.37
CA GLY A 69 13.17 -7.60 -31.66
C GLY A 69 13.42 -8.78 -30.70
N GLU A 70 14.60 -8.86 -30.08
CA GLU A 70 15.00 -10.08 -29.34
C GLU A 70 14.18 -10.26 -28.06
N HIS A 71 14.01 -9.20 -27.26
CA HIS A 71 13.17 -9.27 -26.06
C HIS A 71 11.70 -9.55 -26.43
N LEU A 72 11.21 -8.98 -27.55
CA LEU A 72 9.87 -9.26 -28.06
C LEU A 72 9.73 -10.73 -28.48
N ARG A 73 10.78 -11.33 -29.04
CA ARG A 73 10.82 -12.77 -29.36
C ARG A 73 10.74 -13.61 -28.08
N TRP A 74 11.45 -13.24 -27.02
CA TRP A 74 11.35 -13.93 -25.72
C TRP A 74 9.96 -13.79 -25.11
N LEU A 75 9.36 -12.59 -25.11
CA LEU A 75 7.99 -12.38 -24.63
C LEU A 75 6.94 -13.21 -25.39
N ARG A 76 7.18 -13.49 -26.68
CA ARG A 76 6.34 -14.37 -27.51
C ARG A 76 6.64 -15.86 -27.34
N SER A 77 7.79 -16.22 -26.76
CA SER A 77 8.18 -17.60 -26.52
C SER A 77 7.28 -18.27 -25.47
N HIS A 78 7.28 -19.61 -25.43
CA HIS A 78 6.53 -20.36 -24.42
C HIS A 78 6.92 -19.97 -22.99
N GLU A 79 8.22 -19.75 -22.75
CA GLU A 79 8.73 -19.32 -21.45
C GLU A 79 8.15 -17.94 -21.06
N GLY A 80 8.27 -16.94 -21.94
CA GLY A 80 7.75 -15.59 -21.67
C GLY A 80 6.23 -15.57 -21.46
N GLN A 81 5.48 -16.38 -22.21
CA GLN A 81 4.02 -16.45 -22.08
C GLN A 81 3.57 -17.05 -20.74
N SER A 82 4.37 -17.92 -20.12
CA SER A 82 4.05 -18.50 -18.80
C SER A 82 3.99 -17.47 -17.67
N PHE A 83 4.66 -16.32 -17.85
CA PHE A 83 4.67 -15.21 -16.88
C PHE A 83 3.64 -14.12 -17.20
N ARG A 84 2.86 -14.26 -18.28
CA ARG A 84 1.87 -13.26 -18.69
C ARG A 84 0.73 -13.11 -17.68
N ARG A 85 0.35 -14.20 -17.02
CA ARG A 85 -0.68 -14.21 -15.97
C ARG A 85 -0.09 -14.73 -14.66
N PRO A 86 -0.59 -14.23 -13.50
CA PRO A 86 -0.24 -14.81 -12.22
C PRO A 86 -0.64 -16.28 -12.15
N ARG A 87 0.15 -17.09 -11.44
CA ARG A 87 -0.26 -18.43 -11.03
C ARG A 87 -1.28 -18.33 -9.89
N GLU A 88 -2.22 -19.28 -9.85
CA GLU A 88 -3.24 -19.34 -8.79
C GLU A 88 -2.70 -19.95 -7.50
N ASP A 89 -1.74 -20.86 -7.63
CA ASP A 89 -1.24 -21.77 -6.60
C ASP A 89 0.07 -21.28 -5.94
N GLY A 90 0.54 -20.07 -6.26
CA GLY A 90 1.71 -19.51 -5.59
C GLY A 90 2.51 -18.49 -6.40
N PRO A 91 3.76 -18.21 -5.98
CA PRO A 91 4.63 -17.28 -6.67
C PRO A 91 5.04 -17.80 -8.05
N ASN A 92 4.99 -16.92 -9.06
CA ASN A 92 5.48 -17.18 -10.41
C ASN A 92 6.81 -16.43 -10.63
N TRP A 93 7.92 -16.99 -10.14
CA TRP A 93 9.23 -16.36 -10.16
C TRP A 93 10.10 -16.84 -11.34
N LEU A 94 10.90 -15.94 -11.89
CA LEU A 94 11.83 -16.25 -12.98
C LEU A 94 12.92 -17.26 -12.56
N GLY A 95 13.38 -17.21 -11.30
CA GLY A 95 14.36 -18.16 -10.76
C GLY A 95 13.75 -19.48 -10.28
N GLY A 96 12.49 -19.76 -10.61
CA GLY A 96 11.75 -20.92 -10.15
C GLY A 96 11.49 -20.89 -8.64
N SER A 97 12.48 -21.31 -7.85
CA SER A 97 12.41 -21.34 -6.38
C SER A 97 12.76 -20.03 -5.69
N VAL A 98 13.35 -19.07 -6.43
CA VAL A 98 13.74 -17.74 -5.93
C VAL A 98 13.29 -16.64 -6.89
N PRO A 99 12.94 -15.44 -6.40
CA PRO A 99 12.49 -14.34 -7.24
C PRO A 99 13.55 -13.86 -8.23
N PHE A 100 14.82 -13.87 -7.83
CA PHE A 100 15.94 -13.38 -8.64
C PHE A 100 16.97 -14.49 -8.85
N PRO A 101 17.23 -14.93 -10.10
CA PRO A 101 18.18 -16.00 -10.38
C PRO A 101 19.59 -15.74 -9.84
N LEU A 102 20.06 -14.49 -9.93
CA LEU A 102 21.40 -14.07 -9.49
C LEU A 102 21.48 -13.71 -8.00
N ASN A 103 20.36 -13.67 -7.29
CA ASN A 103 20.33 -13.42 -5.84
C ASN A 103 19.49 -14.49 -5.13
N PRO A 104 20.05 -15.70 -4.93
CA PRO A 104 19.34 -16.79 -4.28
C PRO A 104 19.13 -16.58 -2.78
N SER A 105 19.85 -15.63 -2.16
CA SER A 105 19.72 -15.33 -0.73
C SER A 105 18.41 -14.61 -0.39
N PHE A 106 17.83 -13.88 -1.34
CA PHE A 106 16.55 -13.20 -1.14
C PHE A 106 15.37 -14.17 -1.33
N LYS A 107 14.82 -14.67 -0.22
CA LYS A 107 13.67 -15.58 -0.19
C LYS A 107 12.53 -14.95 0.61
N PRO A 108 11.54 -14.32 -0.04
CA PRO A 108 10.47 -13.65 0.67
C PRO A 108 9.60 -14.67 1.43
N PRO A 109 9.24 -14.40 2.70
CA PRO A 109 8.37 -15.28 3.46
C PRO A 109 6.92 -15.19 2.92
N PRO A 110 6.11 -16.24 3.11
CA PRO A 110 4.73 -16.21 2.70
C PRO A 110 3.94 -15.10 3.42
N PRO A 111 3.02 -14.42 2.73
CA PRO A 111 2.14 -13.44 3.36
C PRO A 111 1.20 -14.14 4.36
N ILE A 112 0.75 -13.41 5.37
CA ILE A 112 -0.27 -13.93 6.29
C ILE A 112 -1.63 -13.88 5.60
N THR A 113 -2.35 -15.00 5.66
CA THR A 113 -3.70 -15.12 5.10
C THR A 113 -4.68 -14.20 5.82
N ASP A 114 -5.69 -13.70 5.11
CA ASP A 114 -6.66 -12.80 5.72
C ASP A 114 -7.42 -13.44 6.89
N LYS A 115 -7.77 -14.72 6.74
CA LYS A 115 -8.41 -15.52 7.79
C LYS A 115 -7.62 -15.48 9.10
N LEU A 116 -6.31 -15.69 9.03
CA LEU A 116 -5.44 -15.69 10.20
C LEU A 116 -5.32 -14.29 10.82
N ARG A 117 -5.25 -13.24 10.00
CA ARG A 117 -5.26 -11.84 10.49
C ARG A 117 -6.55 -11.53 11.27
N THR A 118 -7.69 -12.00 10.75
CA THR A 118 -9.00 -11.83 11.39
C THR A 118 -9.11 -12.65 12.69
N GLU A 119 -8.59 -13.88 12.71
CA GLU A 119 -8.58 -14.71 13.93
C GLU A 119 -7.76 -14.07 15.05
N ILE A 120 -6.55 -13.57 14.75
CA ILE A 120 -5.71 -12.83 15.71
C ILE A 120 -6.49 -11.64 16.29
N PHE A 121 -7.13 -10.87 15.43
CA PHE A 121 -7.89 -9.69 15.83
C PHE A 121 -9.08 -10.05 16.73
N ASN A 122 -9.83 -11.10 16.40
CA ASN A 122 -10.95 -11.56 17.21
C ASN A 122 -10.48 -12.08 18.58
N LYS A 123 -9.38 -12.84 18.64
CA LYS A 123 -8.81 -13.28 19.93
C LYS A 123 -8.35 -12.11 20.80
N HIS A 124 -7.85 -11.04 20.20
CA HIS A 124 -7.50 -9.82 20.93
C HIS A 124 -8.75 -9.13 21.51
N LEU A 125 -9.82 -8.99 20.72
CA LEU A 125 -11.05 -8.33 21.14
C LEU A 125 -11.89 -9.15 22.13
N GLU A 126 -12.13 -10.43 21.84
CA GLU A 126 -13.06 -11.27 22.61
C GLU A 126 -12.44 -11.83 23.89
N LYS A 127 -11.17 -12.25 23.81
CA LYS A 127 -10.47 -12.89 24.94
C LYS A 127 -9.58 -11.92 25.71
N GLY A 128 -9.45 -10.68 25.24
CA GLY A 128 -8.57 -9.67 25.84
C GLY A 128 -7.09 -10.03 25.82
N LYS A 129 -6.65 -10.93 24.90
CA LYS A 129 -5.27 -11.40 24.85
C LYS A 129 -4.29 -10.27 24.55
N THR A 130 -3.15 -10.28 25.24
CA THR A 130 -2.09 -9.29 25.00
C THR A 130 -1.32 -9.58 23.71
N GLU A 131 -0.63 -8.57 23.18
CA GLU A 131 0.17 -8.71 21.95
C GLU A 131 1.29 -9.75 22.10
N GLU A 132 1.86 -9.88 23.29
CA GLU A 132 2.93 -10.81 23.65
C GLU A 132 2.44 -12.27 23.69
N GLU A 133 1.25 -12.50 24.24
CA GLU A 133 0.58 -13.80 24.22
C GLU A 133 0.27 -14.23 22.79
N LEU A 134 -0.28 -13.33 21.97
CA LEU A 134 -0.59 -13.60 20.56
C LEU A 134 0.69 -13.86 19.75
N SER A 135 1.76 -13.10 20.00
CA SER A 135 3.09 -13.32 19.42
C SER A 135 3.60 -14.74 19.73
N SER A 136 3.45 -15.17 20.99
CA SER A 136 3.90 -16.47 21.46
C SER A 136 3.05 -17.63 20.93
N GLU A 137 1.74 -17.43 20.77
CA GLU A 137 0.79 -18.42 20.24
C GLU A 137 0.97 -18.63 18.73
N TYR A 138 1.03 -17.53 17.96
CA TYR A 138 1.09 -17.59 16.49
C TYR A 138 2.52 -17.61 15.92
N LYS A 139 3.55 -17.52 16.78
CA LYS A 139 4.98 -17.47 16.39
C LYS A 139 5.27 -16.34 15.40
N LEU A 140 4.60 -15.20 15.57
CA LEU A 140 4.80 -14.00 14.77
C LEU A 140 5.45 -12.93 15.63
N GLY A 141 6.39 -12.17 15.08
CA GLY A 141 7.02 -11.08 15.83
C GLY A 141 6.00 -10.04 16.32
N ILE A 142 6.22 -9.51 17.52
CA ILE A 142 5.29 -8.59 18.20
C ILE A 142 4.93 -7.36 17.35
N ASN A 143 5.89 -6.80 16.61
CA ASN A 143 5.65 -5.68 15.69
C ASN A 143 4.68 -6.03 14.56
N ARG A 144 4.72 -7.29 14.10
CA ARG A 144 3.79 -7.80 13.07
C ARG A 144 2.38 -7.95 13.64
N ILE A 145 2.25 -8.46 14.86
CA ILE A 145 0.97 -8.53 15.58
C ILE A 145 0.37 -7.13 15.77
N ARG A 146 1.14 -6.18 16.30
CA ARG A 146 0.75 -4.76 16.44
C ARG A 146 0.22 -4.18 15.14
N ALA A 147 0.95 -4.39 14.04
CA ALA A 147 0.55 -3.90 12.73
C ALA A 147 -0.79 -4.52 12.27
N ILE A 148 -0.98 -5.83 12.47
CA ILE A 148 -2.23 -6.53 12.12
C ILE A 148 -3.40 -5.92 12.90
N LEU A 149 -3.27 -5.73 14.21
CA LEU A 149 -4.34 -5.18 15.05
C LEU A 149 -4.73 -3.76 14.61
N ARG A 150 -3.74 -2.90 14.34
CA ARG A 150 -3.97 -1.53 13.85
C ARG A 150 -4.69 -1.52 12.49
N LEU A 151 -4.22 -2.33 11.54
CA LEU A 151 -4.79 -2.37 10.19
C LEU A 151 -6.20 -2.96 10.18
N LYS A 152 -6.49 -3.99 11.00
CA LYS A 152 -7.83 -4.56 11.13
C LYS A 152 -8.82 -3.58 11.78
N LYS A 153 -8.38 -2.81 12.78
CA LYS A 153 -9.18 -1.72 13.35
C LYS A 153 -9.53 -0.67 12.30
N LEU A 154 -8.57 -0.26 11.47
CA LEU A 154 -8.81 0.68 10.36
C LEU A 154 -9.76 0.10 9.30
N GLU A 155 -9.62 -1.18 8.96
CA GLU A 155 -10.53 -1.87 8.04
C GLU A 155 -11.99 -1.80 8.53
N GLN A 156 -12.25 -2.04 9.82
CA GLN A 156 -13.59 -1.91 10.38
C GLN A 156 -14.15 -0.49 10.27
N LEU A 157 -13.33 0.53 10.56
CA LEU A 157 -13.74 1.93 10.42
C LEU A 157 -14.07 2.27 8.97
N TRP A 158 -13.28 1.79 8.00
CA TRP A 158 -13.55 2.02 6.59
C TRP A 158 -14.79 1.28 6.08
N VAL A 159 -15.01 0.05 6.54
CA VAL A 159 -16.24 -0.68 6.22
C VAL A 159 -17.45 0.04 6.77
N MET A 160 -17.40 0.54 8.01
CA MET A 160 -18.46 1.33 8.63
C MET A 160 -18.78 2.59 7.83
N VAL A 161 -17.77 3.41 7.53
CA VAL A 161 -17.93 4.63 6.70
C VAL A 161 -18.49 4.30 5.32
N ARG A 162 -18.03 3.22 4.69
CA ARG A 162 -18.53 2.80 3.38
C ARG A 162 -20.01 2.42 3.45
N VAL A 163 -20.44 1.71 4.49
CA VAL A 163 -21.85 1.34 4.69
C VAL A 163 -22.70 2.58 4.93
N GLU A 164 -22.23 3.53 5.74
CA GLU A 164 -22.91 4.81 5.96
C GLU A 164 -23.05 5.63 4.67
N ALA A 165 -21.98 5.72 3.87
CA ALA A 165 -22.00 6.44 2.60
C ALA A 165 -22.95 5.81 1.57
N VAL A 166 -23.05 4.48 1.52
CA VAL A 166 -24.03 3.77 0.67
C VAL A 166 -25.45 3.99 1.19
N SER A 167 -25.67 3.94 2.51
CA SER A 167 -26.98 4.20 3.12
C SER A 167 -27.48 5.61 2.83
N LEU A 168 -26.62 6.63 2.97
CA LEU A 168 -26.92 8.02 2.64
C LEU A 168 -27.23 8.23 1.15
N TYR A 169 -26.68 7.39 0.27
CA TYR A 169 -26.94 7.48 -1.17
C TYR A 169 -28.24 6.77 -1.59
N VAL A 170 -28.62 5.68 -0.90
CA VAL A 170 -29.84 4.91 -1.21
C VAL A 170 -31.11 5.54 -0.60
N MET A 171 -30.98 6.35 0.45
CA MET A 171 -32.11 7.08 1.06
C MET A 171 -32.30 8.52 0.54
N SER A 172 -31.62 8.93 -0.52
CA SER A 172 -31.95 10.18 -1.22
C SER A 172 -33.19 9.93 -2.07
N PRO A 173 -34.35 10.57 -1.79
CA PRO A 173 -35.52 10.46 -2.66
C PRO A 173 -35.11 10.94 -4.05
N ASN A 174 -35.39 10.14 -5.06
CA ASN A 174 -35.33 10.61 -6.44
C ASN A 174 -36.48 11.62 -6.61
N ASP A 175 -36.16 12.91 -6.50
CA ASP A 175 -37.03 13.99 -6.97
C ASP A 175 -36.94 14.12 -8.50
#